data_AF-A0A345QNT4-F1
#
_entry.id   AF-A0A345QNT4-F1
#
_cell.length_a   1.000
_cell.length_b   1.000
_cell.length_c   1.000
_cell.angle_alpha   90.00
_cell.angle_beta   90.00
_cell.angle_gamma   90.00
#
_symmetry.space_group_name_H-M   'P 1'
#
loop_
_entity.id
_entity.type
_entity.pdbx_description
1 polymer ?
#
loop_
_entity_poly.entity_id
_entity_poly.type
_entity_poly.pdbx_seq_one_letter_code
_entity_poly.pdbx_strand_id
1 'polypeptide(L)'
;MEDLTFGWEEWVALPELGLPALKAKIDTGARTSALYANDIEVFGPAAKPKVRFNVHPIAGNRDVSITCSAAIVDRREVTSSNGEAELRYVISTSLDVGGQNWPIEVTLSDRSTMQSRMLLGRQALGDHISISPTEKMMQPVLSYDAYHTANLRRTAPQRALRIAVLSREANYSTNRLVDVGEARGHTVEVIDTTRCYMAINAMAPEVYYDGARLPRYDAVIPRIGASITPYGCAVIRQFETIGTYCVNGSAGIMASRDKLHAHQVLAAKKIGMPTTAFAASPKDTSNLMGLVGTAPMIVKLLESTQGKGVVLAETKKAAESVIDAFRGLKANFLVQDFVKEAAGEDIRCLVVAGKVVAAMKRTGADGDFRSNLHRGGSAKVVRISKQERDTAVRAARAFNLGLSGVDLLRSETGPKVLEVNSSPGLEGIEKSTNKDIAGLLYDEIEARVKPQPTRRKRK
;
A
#
# COMPACT_ATOMS: atom_id res chain seq x y z
N MET A 1 5.44 -39.93 -15.03
CA MET A 1 6.20 -39.48 -13.84
C MET A 1 7.22 -40.56 -13.55
N GLU A 2 8.42 -40.18 -13.13
CA GLU A 2 9.40 -41.16 -12.65
C GLU A 2 8.90 -41.74 -11.33
N ASP A 3 9.20 -43.00 -11.04
CA ASP A 3 8.78 -43.62 -9.79
C ASP A 3 9.54 -43.01 -8.61
N LEU A 4 8.81 -42.69 -7.53
CA LEU A 4 9.36 -42.18 -6.29
C LEU A 4 9.24 -43.24 -5.20
N THR A 5 10.23 -43.30 -4.30
CA THR A 5 10.14 -44.06 -3.05
C THR A 5 10.19 -43.11 -1.88
N PHE A 6 9.15 -43.07 -1.07
CA PHE A 6 9.07 -42.27 0.14
C PHE A 6 9.37 -43.13 1.37
N GLY A 7 10.07 -42.58 2.34
CA GLY A 7 10.12 -43.07 3.71
C GLY A 7 8.89 -42.67 4.53
N TRP A 8 8.93 -42.88 5.85
CA TRP A 8 7.85 -42.45 6.75
C TRP A 8 7.86 -40.93 7.02
N GLU A 9 8.97 -40.24 6.76
CA GLU A 9 9.12 -38.78 6.81
C GLU A 9 9.93 -38.32 5.59
N GLU A 10 9.44 -37.28 4.91
CA GLU A 10 10.07 -36.73 3.71
C GLU A 10 10.21 -35.20 3.76
N TRP A 11 11.20 -34.71 3.03
CA TRP A 11 11.30 -33.30 2.68
C TRP A 11 10.39 -32.99 1.49
N VAL A 12 9.59 -31.94 1.64
CA VAL A 12 8.66 -31.47 0.60
C VAL A 12 8.68 -29.95 0.51
N ALA A 13 8.22 -29.41 -0.61
CA ALA A 13 7.94 -27.99 -0.76
C ALA A 13 6.48 -27.76 -1.19
N LEU A 14 5.92 -26.64 -0.76
CA LEU A 14 4.61 -26.11 -1.20
C LEU A 14 4.87 -24.72 -1.81
N PRO A 15 5.33 -24.65 -3.07
CA PRO A 15 5.82 -23.41 -3.69
C PRO A 15 4.75 -22.31 -3.74
N GLU A 16 3.49 -22.66 -3.98
CA GLU A 16 2.37 -21.70 -4.05
C GLU A 16 2.03 -21.06 -2.69
N LEU A 17 2.47 -21.69 -1.59
CA LEU A 17 2.35 -21.16 -0.24
C LEU A 17 3.65 -20.49 0.24
N GLY A 18 4.70 -20.47 -0.59
CA GLY A 18 6.00 -19.91 -0.22
C GLY A 18 6.73 -20.74 0.83
N LEU A 19 6.50 -22.05 0.82
CA LEU A 19 7.12 -23.01 1.74
C LEU A 19 8.14 -23.86 0.97
N PRO A 20 9.39 -23.38 0.79
CA PRO A 20 10.41 -24.08 0.01
C PRO A 20 11.00 -25.32 0.70
N ALA A 21 10.73 -25.52 1.99
CA ALA A 21 11.27 -26.67 2.74
C ALA A 21 10.38 -26.98 3.95
N LEU A 22 9.73 -28.13 3.94
CA LEU A 22 8.87 -28.60 5.01
C LEU A 22 9.10 -30.10 5.20
N LYS A 23 9.12 -30.56 6.44
CA LYS A 23 9.10 -31.99 6.72
C LYS A 23 7.66 -32.46 6.82
N ALA A 24 7.31 -33.47 6.04
CA ALA A 24 6.00 -34.09 6.06
C ALA A 24 6.12 -35.55 6.52
N LYS A 25 5.24 -35.94 7.44
CA LYS A 25 5.09 -37.35 7.82
C LYS A 25 4.14 -37.99 6.82
N ILE A 26 4.54 -39.13 6.26
CA ILE A 26 3.68 -39.92 5.39
C ILE A 26 2.71 -40.71 6.27
N ASP A 27 1.41 -40.54 6.01
CA ASP A 27 0.33 -41.14 6.79
C ASP A 27 -0.71 -41.74 5.85
N THR A 28 -0.51 -43.00 5.48
CA THR A 28 -1.43 -43.73 4.60
C THR A 28 -2.79 -44.01 5.26
N GLY A 29 -2.89 -43.91 6.58
CA GLY A 29 -4.17 -44.00 7.31
C GLY A 29 -5.01 -42.74 7.12
N ALA A 30 -4.39 -41.58 6.95
CA ALA A 30 -5.07 -40.34 6.65
C ALA A 30 -5.54 -40.30 5.18
N ARG A 31 -6.84 -40.04 4.96
CA ARG A 31 -7.38 -39.86 3.60
C ARG A 31 -6.79 -38.61 2.93
N THR A 32 -6.90 -37.47 3.60
CA THR A 32 -6.50 -36.15 3.10
C THR A 32 -5.31 -35.63 3.88
N SER A 33 -4.40 -34.94 3.21
CA SER A 33 -3.24 -34.29 3.82
C SER A 33 -3.66 -33.19 4.81
N ALA A 34 -2.81 -32.90 5.78
CA ALA A 34 -3.05 -31.86 6.78
C ALA A 34 -1.82 -30.95 6.93
N LEU A 35 -2.02 -29.64 6.90
CA LEU A 35 -0.99 -28.63 7.08
C LEU A 35 -1.22 -27.88 8.39
N TYR A 36 -0.14 -27.66 9.13
CA TYR A 36 -0.14 -26.75 10.27
C TYR A 36 -0.49 -25.33 9.83
N ALA A 37 -1.53 -24.77 10.45
CA ALA A 37 -1.98 -23.40 10.22
C ALA A 37 -2.52 -22.80 11.54
N ASN A 38 -2.16 -21.55 11.83
CA ASN A 38 -2.77 -20.74 12.89
C ASN A 38 -3.29 -19.41 12.31
N ASP A 39 -4.01 -18.64 13.14
CA ASP A 39 -4.67 -17.39 12.72
C ASP A 39 -5.50 -17.54 11.44
N ILE A 40 -6.26 -18.65 11.36
CA ILE A 40 -7.07 -19.00 10.19
C ILE A 40 -8.26 -18.04 10.12
N GLU A 41 -8.29 -17.19 9.09
CA GLU A 41 -9.34 -16.20 8.87
C GLU A 41 -9.89 -16.30 7.45
N VAL A 42 -11.22 -16.38 7.34
CA VAL A 42 -11.91 -16.35 6.04
C VAL A 42 -12.15 -14.91 5.60
N PHE A 43 -11.95 -14.65 4.31
CA PHE A 43 -12.24 -13.37 3.69
C PHE A 43 -12.71 -13.56 2.25
N GLY A 44 -13.19 -12.47 1.65
CA GLY A 44 -13.77 -12.51 0.31
C GLY A 44 -15.28 -12.78 0.31
N PRO A 45 -15.92 -12.65 -0.86
CA PRO A 45 -17.35 -12.85 -0.99
C PRO A 45 -17.70 -14.34 -0.83
N ALA A 46 -18.93 -14.63 -0.38
CA ALA A 46 -19.41 -16.01 -0.21
C ALA A 46 -19.30 -16.86 -1.49
N ALA A 47 -19.38 -16.24 -2.67
CA ALA A 47 -19.24 -16.92 -3.96
C ALA A 47 -17.79 -17.30 -4.31
N LYS A 48 -16.78 -16.64 -3.71
CA LYS A 48 -15.36 -16.91 -3.93
C LYS A 48 -14.60 -16.78 -2.61
N PRO A 49 -14.89 -17.65 -1.63
CA PRO A 49 -14.34 -17.53 -0.29
C PRO A 49 -12.86 -17.90 -0.31
N LYS A 50 -12.07 -17.16 0.48
CA LYS A 50 -10.63 -17.34 0.61
C LYS A 50 -10.29 -17.49 2.09
N VAL A 51 -9.14 -18.07 2.37
CA VAL A 51 -8.62 -18.21 3.72
C VAL A 51 -7.22 -17.62 3.79
N ARG A 52 -6.95 -16.84 4.84
CA ARG A 52 -5.63 -16.38 5.25
C ARG A 52 -5.22 -17.17 6.48
N PHE A 53 -3.96 -17.57 6.57
CA PHE A 53 -3.43 -18.30 7.70
C PHE A 53 -1.91 -18.12 7.79
N ASN A 54 -1.35 -18.39 8.95
CA ASN A 54 0.10 -18.38 9.17
C ASN A 54 0.61 -19.82 9.28
N VAL A 55 1.81 -20.06 8.73
CA VAL A 55 2.51 -21.35 8.82
C VAL A 55 3.85 -21.13 9.50
N HIS A 56 4.11 -21.90 10.55
CA HIS A 56 5.42 -22.03 11.19
C HIS A 56 6.08 -23.34 10.71
N PRO A 57 6.90 -23.30 9.65
CA PRO A 57 7.37 -24.50 8.95
C PRO A 57 8.36 -25.34 9.77
N ILE A 58 8.99 -24.75 10.78
CA ILE A 58 9.99 -25.39 11.62
C ILE A 58 9.37 -25.73 12.98
N ALA A 59 9.34 -27.01 13.33
CA ALA A 59 8.84 -27.45 14.63
C ALA A 59 9.65 -26.81 15.77
N GLY A 60 8.96 -26.32 16.81
CA GLY A 60 9.59 -25.63 17.96
C GLY A 60 10.14 -24.22 17.69
N ASN A 61 10.17 -23.75 16.43
CA ASN A 61 10.67 -22.43 16.08
C ASN A 61 9.52 -21.53 15.55
N ARG A 62 9.21 -20.47 16.31
CA ARG A 62 8.17 -19.48 15.95
C ARG A 62 8.73 -18.24 15.25
N ASP A 63 10.06 -18.12 15.13
CA ASP A 63 10.73 -16.98 14.48
C ASP A 63 10.62 -17.03 12.96
N VAL A 64 10.18 -18.15 12.38
CA VAL A 64 9.84 -18.26 10.95
C VAL A 64 8.33 -18.41 10.87
N SER A 65 7.68 -17.39 10.33
CA SER A 65 6.25 -17.37 10.05
C SER A 65 6.04 -16.96 8.60
N ILE A 66 5.27 -17.75 7.85
CA ILE A 66 4.90 -17.46 6.47
C ILE A 66 3.40 -17.24 6.43
N THR A 67 2.98 -16.03 6.08
CA THR A 67 1.56 -15.69 5.91
C THR A 67 1.10 -16.14 4.54
N CYS A 68 0.15 -17.06 4.50
CA CYS A 68 -0.38 -17.66 3.29
C CYS A 68 -1.83 -17.20 3.06
N SER A 69 -2.25 -17.23 1.80
CA SER A 69 -3.67 -17.14 1.45
C SER A 69 -3.99 -18.09 0.31
N ALA A 70 -5.17 -18.70 0.31
CA ALA A 70 -5.64 -19.57 -0.77
C ALA A 70 -7.16 -19.49 -0.93
N ALA A 71 -7.66 -19.90 -2.09
CA ALA A 71 -9.09 -20.13 -2.28
C ALA A 71 -9.53 -21.36 -1.45
N ILE A 72 -10.70 -21.27 -0.83
CA ILE A 72 -11.31 -22.42 -0.15
C ILE A 72 -12.00 -23.27 -1.21
N VAL A 73 -11.60 -24.54 -1.31
CA VAL A 73 -12.22 -25.49 -2.26
C VAL A 73 -13.30 -26.34 -1.59
N ASP A 74 -13.19 -26.56 -0.27
CA ASP A 74 -14.13 -27.38 0.49
C ASP A 74 -14.04 -27.10 2.01
N ARG A 75 -15.00 -27.60 2.79
CA ARG A 75 -14.90 -27.77 4.24
C ARG A 75 -15.21 -29.22 4.60
N ARG A 76 -14.28 -29.90 5.27
CA ARG A 76 -14.40 -31.32 5.59
C ARG A 76 -14.31 -31.55 7.08
N GLU A 77 -15.18 -32.41 7.59
CA GLU A 77 -15.04 -32.96 8.93
C GLU A 77 -13.89 -33.97 8.92
N VAL A 78 -12.94 -33.79 9.83
CA VAL A 78 -11.76 -34.63 9.98
C VAL A 78 -11.68 -35.12 11.41
N THR A 79 -11.75 -36.43 11.61
CA THR A 79 -11.55 -37.06 12.91
C THR A 79 -10.07 -37.34 13.12
N SER A 80 -9.46 -36.81 14.19
CA SER A 80 -8.10 -37.18 14.58
C SER A 80 -8.04 -38.54 15.26
N SER A 81 -6.84 -39.10 15.38
CA SER A 81 -6.59 -40.40 16.01
C SER A 81 -7.00 -40.47 17.50
N ASN A 82 -7.25 -39.31 18.13
CA ASN A 82 -7.80 -39.20 19.49
C ASN A 82 -9.34 -39.22 19.53
N GLY A 83 -10.02 -39.36 18.38
CA GLY A 83 -11.48 -39.44 18.27
C GLY A 83 -12.21 -38.11 18.17
N GLU A 84 -11.50 -36.97 18.22
CA GLU A 84 -12.11 -35.64 18.08
C GLU A 84 -12.35 -35.30 16.60
N ALA A 85 -13.56 -34.87 16.27
CA ALA A 85 -13.94 -34.41 14.94
C ALA A 85 -13.86 -32.88 14.85
N GLU A 86 -13.25 -32.37 13.78
CA GLU A 86 -13.11 -30.94 13.53
C GLU A 86 -13.47 -30.61 12.07
N LEU A 87 -14.25 -29.56 11.85
CA LEU A 87 -14.55 -29.05 10.52
C LEU A 87 -13.41 -28.14 10.02
N ARG A 88 -12.63 -28.61 9.05
CA ARG A 88 -11.44 -27.94 8.54
C ARG A 88 -11.65 -27.37 7.14
N TYR A 89 -11.06 -26.21 6.88
CA TYR A 89 -10.98 -25.66 5.53
C TYR A 89 -10.01 -26.49 4.68
N VAL A 90 -10.40 -26.75 3.43
CA VAL A 90 -9.57 -27.42 2.43
C VAL A 90 -9.12 -26.40 1.42
N ILE A 91 -7.83 -26.42 1.09
CA ILE A 91 -7.24 -25.65 0.00
C ILE A 91 -6.56 -26.62 -0.97
N SER A 92 -6.44 -26.20 -2.23
CA SER A 92 -5.61 -26.89 -3.22
C SER A 92 -4.25 -26.21 -3.27
N THR A 93 -3.17 -26.99 -3.35
CA THR A 93 -1.83 -26.47 -3.61
C THR A 93 -0.94 -27.48 -4.32
N SER A 94 0.07 -27.03 -5.06
CA SER A 94 1.13 -27.89 -5.61
C SER A 94 2.06 -28.45 -4.54
N LEU A 95 2.24 -29.77 -4.52
CA LEU A 95 3.30 -30.48 -3.81
C LEU A 95 4.51 -30.65 -4.71
N ASP A 96 5.70 -30.31 -4.23
CA ASP A 96 6.97 -30.46 -4.95
C ASP A 96 7.92 -31.36 -4.16
N VAL A 97 8.32 -32.48 -4.79
CA VAL A 97 9.22 -33.50 -4.22
C VAL A 97 10.03 -34.14 -5.34
N GLY A 98 11.35 -34.25 -5.15
CA GLY A 98 12.21 -34.97 -6.10
C GLY A 98 12.24 -34.38 -7.52
N GLY A 99 11.92 -33.09 -7.67
CA GLY A 99 11.80 -32.44 -8.99
C GLY A 99 10.47 -32.70 -9.71
N GLN A 100 9.53 -33.39 -9.06
CA GLN A 100 8.17 -33.62 -9.56
C GLN A 100 7.18 -32.72 -8.81
N ASN A 101 6.13 -32.29 -9.52
CA ASN A 101 5.10 -31.40 -8.97
C ASN A 101 3.70 -31.85 -9.39
N TRP A 102 2.79 -31.97 -8.42
CA TRP A 102 1.38 -32.27 -8.66
C TRP A 102 0.46 -31.59 -7.64
N PRO A 103 -0.81 -31.32 -8.01
CA PRO A 103 -1.76 -30.70 -7.09
C PRO A 103 -2.20 -31.67 -5.99
N ILE A 104 -2.33 -31.17 -4.77
CA ILE A 104 -2.86 -31.88 -3.62
C ILE A 104 -3.90 -31.02 -2.89
N GLU A 105 -4.84 -31.67 -2.22
CA GLU A 105 -5.72 -31.02 -1.26
C GLU A 105 -5.15 -31.14 0.15
N VAL A 106 -5.11 -30.03 0.88
CA VAL A 106 -4.65 -29.99 2.27
C VAL A 106 -5.71 -29.36 3.16
N THR A 107 -5.93 -29.98 4.32
CA THR A 107 -6.74 -29.41 5.39
C THR A 107 -5.90 -28.50 6.27
N LEU A 108 -6.45 -27.36 6.67
CA LEU A 108 -5.79 -26.42 7.58
C LEU A 108 -6.18 -26.73 9.03
N SER A 109 -5.19 -26.89 9.92
CA SER A 109 -5.43 -27.20 11.34
C SER A 109 -4.32 -26.67 12.25
N ASP A 110 -4.66 -26.31 13.48
CA ASP A 110 -3.64 -26.01 14.50
C ASP A 110 -3.04 -27.33 15.00
N ARG A 111 -1.79 -27.58 14.60
CA ARG A 111 -0.98 -28.74 14.99
C ARG A 111 0.19 -28.32 15.88
N SER A 112 0.02 -27.29 16.70
CA SER A 112 1.10 -26.68 17.49
C SER A 112 1.74 -27.67 18.47
N THR A 113 0.94 -28.60 19.01
CA THR A 113 1.34 -29.69 19.91
C THR A 113 2.01 -30.88 19.21
N MET A 114 1.92 -30.95 17.88
CA MET A 114 2.45 -32.05 17.09
C MET A 114 3.88 -31.74 16.61
N GLN A 115 4.73 -32.77 16.59
CA GLN A 115 6.10 -32.64 16.07
C GLN A 115 6.12 -32.41 14.56
N SER A 116 5.25 -33.09 13.81
CA SER A 116 5.15 -32.89 12.36
C SER A 116 4.18 -31.77 12.01
N ARG A 117 4.69 -30.80 11.23
CA ARG A 117 3.93 -29.66 10.69
C ARG A 117 3.08 -30.02 9.48
N MET A 118 3.30 -31.18 8.86
CA MET A 118 2.50 -31.65 7.74
C MET A 118 2.31 -33.17 7.76
N LEU A 119 1.10 -33.61 7.46
CA LEU A 119 0.80 -35.00 7.12
C LEU A 119 0.52 -35.08 5.62
N LEU A 120 1.15 -36.04 4.94
CA LEU A 120 0.78 -36.43 3.59
C LEU A 120 -0.13 -37.66 3.66
N GLY A 121 -1.40 -37.43 3.35
CA GLY A 121 -2.41 -38.46 3.29
C GLY A 121 -2.37 -39.22 1.96
N ARG A 122 -3.04 -40.39 1.91
CA ARG A 122 -3.03 -41.27 0.74
C ARG A 122 -3.55 -40.63 -0.56
N GLN A 123 -4.43 -39.63 -0.51
CA GLN A 123 -4.88 -38.91 -1.71
C GLN A 123 -3.77 -38.09 -2.38
N ALA A 124 -2.73 -37.69 -1.64
CA ALA A 124 -1.59 -36.99 -2.20
C ALA A 124 -0.55 -37.94 -2.81
N LEU A 125 -0.68 -39.25 -2.59
CA LEU A 125 0.26 -40.27 -3.05
C LEU A 125 -0.29 -40.90 -4.34
N GLY A 126 0.30 -40.54 -5.48
CA GLY A 126 -0.08 -41.12 -6.78
C GLY A 126 0.46 -42.54 -6.96
N ASP A 127 0.00 -43.23 -8.01
CA ASP A 127 0.37 -44.62 -8.31
C ASP A 127 1.88 -44.84 -8.55
N HIS A 128 2.60 -43.77 -8.87
CA HIS A 128 4.06 -43.74 -9.07
C HIS A 128 4.86 -43.61 -7.77
N ILE A 129 4.21 -43.64 -6.60
CA ILE A 129 4.85 -43.45 -5.29
C ILE A 129 4.75 -44.73 -4.48
N SER A 130 5.92 -45.32 -4.20
CA SER A 130 6.09 -46.43 -3.27
C SER A 130 6.50 -45.92 -1.88
N ILE A 131 6.15 -46.65 -0.82
CA ILE A 131 6.49 -46.26 0.56
C ILE A 131 7.34 -47.35 1.19
N SER A 132 8.54 -46.98 1.65
CA SER A 132 9.41 -47.79 2.49
C SER A 132 9.25 -47.38 3.96
N PRO A 133 8.46 -48.10 4.76
CA PRO A 133 8.07 -47.65 6.10
C PRO A 133 9.22 -47.63 7.11
N THR A 134 10.32 -48.35 6.85
CA THR A 134 11.51 -48.39 7.71
C THR A 134 12.50 -47.26 7.43
N GLU A 135 12.38 -46.61 6.28
CA GLU A 135 13.29 -45.56 5.83
C GLU A 135 12.72 -44.16 6.08
N LYS A 136 13.58 -43.15 6.03
CA LYS A 136 13.21 -41.73 6.08
C LYS A 136 14.08 -40.94 5.10
N MET A 137 13.57 -39.83 4.59
CA MET A 137 14.33 -38.92 3.73
C MET A 137 14.90 -39.61 2.50
N MET A 138 14.05 -40.39 1.82
CA MET A 138 14.39 -41.07 0.58
C MET A 138 14.39 -40.10 -0.62
N GLN A 139 13.90 -38.87 -0.42
CA GLN A 139 13.88 -37.80 -1.40
C GLN A 139 14.99 -36.77 -1.16
N PRO A 140 15.34 -35.92 -2.15
CA PRO A 140 16.38 -34.91 -2.00
C PRO A 140 16.20 -34.06 -0.73
N VAL A 141 17.28 -33.96 0.05
CA VAL A 141 17.28 -33.23 1.31
C VAL A 141 17.15 -31.74 1.04
N LEU A 142 16.11 -31.12 1.61
CA LEU A 142 15.93 -29.67 1.63
C LEU A 142 16.53 -29.08 2.92
N SER A 143 16.72 -27.76 2.94
CA SER A 143 17.23 -27.04 4.12
C SER A 143 16.30 -25.90 4.53
N TYR A 144 16.09 -25.77 5.85
CA TYR A 144 15.41 -24.62 6.43
C TYR A 144 16.17 -23.30 6.24
N ASP A 145 17.46 -23.33 5.88
CA ASP A 145 18.20 -22.14 5.50
C ASP A 145 17.57 -21.41 4.31
N ALA A 146 16.79 -22.12 3.48
CA ALA A 146 15.99 -21.54 2.40
C ALA A 146 15.12 -20.37 2.91
N TYR A 147 14.60 -20.45 4.14
CA TYR A 147 13.81 -19.39 4.76
C TYR A 147 14.62 -18.14 5.11
N HIS A 148 15.94 -18.24 5.25
CA HIS A 148 16.80 -17.11 5.61
C HIS A 148 17.51 -16.47 4.40
N THR A 149 17.31 -17.03 3.21
CA THR A 149 17.93 -16.50 1.97
C THR A 149 17.21 -15.28 1.43
N ALA A 150 17.96 -14.42 0.72
CA ALA A 150 17.36 -13.36 -0.11
C ALA A 150 16.52 -13.94 -1.26
N ASN A 151 16.76 -15.21 -1.63
CA ASN A 151 16.04 -15.88 -2.71
C ASN A 151 14.57 -16.06 -2.38
N LEU A 152 14.22 -16.43 -1.13
CA LEU A 152 12.83 -16.53 -0.71
C LEU A 152 12.05 -15.23 -0.98
N ARG A 153 12.66 -14.06 -0.74
CA ARG A 153 11.97 -12.77 -1.02
C ARG A 153 11.67 -12.56 -2.50
N ARG A 154 12.49 -13.14 -3.39
CA ARG A 154 12.32 -13.04 -4.84
C ARG A 154 11.31 -14.06 -5.35
N THR A 155 11.35 -15.28 -4.82
CA THR A 155 10.52 -16.40 -5.27
C THR A 155 9.20 -16.56 -4.50
N ALA A 156 8.99 -15.81 -3.42
CA ALA A 156 7.74 -15.86 -2.66
C ALA A 156 6.54 -15.61 -3.59
N PRO A 157 5.54 -16.51 -3.55
CA PRO A 157 4.39 -16.45 -4.44
C PRO A 157 3.54 -15.23 -4.14
N GLN A 158 2.80 -14.79 -5.15
CA GLN A 158 1.72 -13.84 -4.95
C GLN A 158 0.57 -14.55 -4.25
N ARG A 159 0.02 -13.92 -3.20
CA ARG A 159 -1.14 -14.43 -2.47
C ARG A 159 -2.31 -13.47 -2.61
N ALA A 160 -3.52 -13.99 -2.46
CA ALA A 160 -4.69 -13.13 -2.35
C ALA A 160 -4.62 -12.26 -1.08
N LEU A 161 -4.80 -10.95 -1.25
CA LEU A 161 -4.75 -9.98 -0.17
C LEU A 161 -6.16 -9.52 0.21
N ARG A 162 -6.35 -9.15 1.48
CA ARG A 162 -7.51 -8.38 1.94
C ARG A 162 -7.13 -6.92 2.06
N ILE A 163 -7.73 -6.05 1.26
CA ILE A 163 -7.32 -4.65 1.12
C ILE A 163 -8.51 -3.74 1.41
N ALA A 164 -8.29 -2.71 2.23
CA ALA A 164 -9.28 -1.67 2.49
C ALA A 164 -8.97 -0.42 1.66
N VAL A 165 -9.96 0.12 0.96
CA VAL A 165 -9.90 1.45 0.34
C VAL A 165 -10.71 2.40 1.20
N LEU A 166 -10.04 3.30 1.92
CA LEU A 166 -10.73 4.30 2.75
C LEU A 166 -11.21 5.44 1.88
N SER A 167 -12.49 5.45 1.51
CA SER A 167 -13.10 6.46 0.63
C SER A 167 -14.55 6.71 1.04
N ARG A 168 -14.99 7.96 0.93
CA ARG A 168 -16.41 8.35 1.11
C ARG A 168 -17.20 8.37 -0.19
N GLU A 169 -16.50 8.37 -1.33
CA GLU A 169 -17.10 8.61 -2.63
C GLU A 169 -16.83 7.43 -3.57
N ALA A 170 -17.88 6.99 -4.23
CA ALA A 170 -17.80 6.13 -5.40
C ALA A 170 -17.43 7.00 -6.61
N ASN A 171 -16.14 7.07 -6.91
CA ASN A 171 -15.61 7.80 -8.07
C ASN A 171 -14.71 6.87 -8.89
N TYR A 172 -14.31 7.34 -10.08
CA TYR A 172 -13.46 6.57 -10.99
C TYR A 172 -12.23 5.99 -10.29
N SER A 173 -11.54 6.78 -9.46
CA SER A 173 -10.30 6.34 -8.83
C SER A 173 -10.55 5.23 -7.80
N THR A 174 -11.62 5.35 -7.01
CA THR A 174 -12.03 4.30 -6.05
C THR A 174 -12.41 3.01 -6.77
N ASN A 175 -13.27 3.10 -7.78
CA ASN A 175 -13.73 1.93 -8.53
C ASN A 175 -12.57 1.25 -9.26
N ARG A 176 -11.69 2.05 -9.89
CA ARG A 176 -10.49 1.52 -10.56
C ARG A 176 -9.59 0.75 -9.60
N LEU A 177 -9.42 1.21 -8.37
CA LEU A 177 -8.65 0.48 -7.36
C LEU A 177 -9.32 -0.85 -7.00
N VAL A 178 -10.64 -0.90 -6.88
CA VAL A 178 -11.39 -2.15 -6.66
C VAL A 178 -11.20 -3.09 -7.85
N ASP A 179 -11.53 -2.63 -9.06
CA ASP A 179 -11.49 -3.44 -10.29
C ASP A 179 -10.13 -4.09 -10.51
N VAL A 180 -9.03 -3.32 -10.37
CA VAL A 180 -7.67 -3.86 -10.54
C VAL A 180 -7.32 -4.86 -9.44
N GLY A 181 -7.67 -4.56 -8.19
CA GLY A 181 -7.36 -5.47 -7.08
C GLY A 181 -8.11 -6.79 -7.20
N GLU A 182 -9.39 -6.75 -7.54
CA GLU A 182 -10.20 -7.94 -7.75
C GLU A 182 -9.76 -8.74 -8.98
N ALA A 183 -9.39 -8.07 -10.07
CA ALA A 183 -8.81 -8.72 -11.25
C ALA A 183 -7.48 -9.42 -10.95
N ARG A 184 -6.72 -8.93 -9.97
CA ARG A 184 -5.50 -9.57 -9.43
C ARG A 184 -5.78 -10.65 -8.38
N GLY A 185 -7.05 -10.98 -8.14
CA GLY A 185 -7.45 -12.03 -7.19
C GLY A 185 -7.42 -11.59 -5.73
N HIS A 186 -7.35 -10.30 -5.43
CA HIS A 186 -7.49 -9.77 -4.08
C HIS A 186 -8.97 -9.64 -3.69
N THR A 187 -9.22 -9.29 -2.44
CA THR A 187 -10.53 -8.89 -1.93
C THR A 187 -10.39 -7.44 -1.49
N VAL A 188 -11.12 -6.55 -2.14
CA VAL A 188 -11.03 -5.11 -1.92
C VAL A 188 -12.33 -4.61 -1.32
N GLU A 189 -12.26 -3.99 -0.15
CA GLU A 189 -13.42 -3.46 0.56
C GLU A 189 -13.33 -1.94 0.62
N VAL A 190 -14.35 -1.25 0.13
CA VAL A 190 -14.45 0.22 0.24
C VAL A 190 -15.12 0.57 1.56
N ILE A 191 -14.42 1.35 2.39
CA ILE A 191 -14.86 1.70 3.74
C ILE A 191 -14.98 3.22 3.84
N ASP A 192 -16.17 3.68 4.23
CA ASP A 192 -16.37 5.09 4.54
C ASP A 192 -15.58 5.47 5.80
N THR A 193 -14.59 6.34 5.62
CA THR A 193 -13.70 6.73 6.70
C THR A 193 -14.42 7.43 7.86
N THR A 194 -15.51 8.14 7.59
CA THR A 194 -16.25 8.90 8.62
C THR A 194 -17.16 8.03 9.47
N ARG A 195 -17.48 6.81 9.01
CA ARG A 195 -18.25 5.82 9.77
C ARG A 195 -17.36 4.92 10.63
N CYS A 196 -16.05 4.96 10.41
CA CYS A 196 -15.09 4.27 11.26
C CYS A 196 -15.04 4.93 12.64
N TYR A 197 -14.92 4.14 13.69
CA TYR A 197 -14.57 4.59 15.05
C TYR A 197 -13.57 3.61 15.66
N MET A 198 -12.90 3.96 16.76
CA MET A 198 -11.70 3.25 17.20
C MET A 198 -11.75 2.94 18.68
N ALA A 199 -11.33 1.72 19.04
CA ALA A 199 -10.99 1.40 20.42
C ALA A 199 -9.47 1.62 20.60
N ILE A 200 -9.11 2.65 21.37
CA ILE A 200 -7.71 3.02 21.61
C ILE A 200 -7.29 2.46 22.96
N ASN A 201 -6.51 1.40 22.94
CA ASN A 201 -5.90 0.82 24.13
C ASN A 201 -4.52 0.25 23.80
N ALA A 202 -3.68 0.08 24.83
CA ALA A 202 -2.27 -0.26 24.66
C ALA A 202 -2.03 -1.70 24.15
N MET A 203 -2.99 -2.61 24.30
CA MET A 203 -2.79 -4.05 24.08
C MET A 203 -3.45 -4.55 22.79
N ALA A 204 -4.64 -4.06 22.48
CA ALA A 204 -5.48 -4.48 21.36
C ALA A 204 -6.15 -3.25 20.72
N PRO A 205 -5.39 -2.39 20.03
CA PRO A 205 -5.98 -1.30 19.26
C PRO A 205 -6.85 -1.85 18.14
N GLU A 206 -8.05 -1.29 17.97
CA GLU A 206 -9.04 -1.79 16.99
C GLU A 206 -9.69 -0.63 16.23
N VAL A 207 -10.16 -0.94 15.03
CA VAL A 207 -11.04 -0.07 14.24
C VAL A 207 -12.38 -0.80 14.11
N TYR A 208 -13.47 -0.06 14.26
CA TYR A 208 -14.83 -0.52 14.12
C TYR A 208 -15.52 0.23 12.98
N TYR A 209 -16.53 -0.41 12.40
CA TYR A 209 -17.38 0.13 11.35
C TYR A 209 -18.78 -0.45 11.53
N ASP A 210 -19.79 0.40 11.63
CA ASP A 210 -21.20 0.01 11.75
C ASP A 210 -21.50 -1.04 12.84
N GLY A 211 -20.98 -0.86 14.05
CA GLY A 211 -21.23 -1.77 15.17
C GLY A 211 -20.26 -2.96 15.26
N ALA A 212 -19.51 -3.26 14.20
CA ALA A 212 -18.62 -4.41 14.14
C ALA A 212 -17.15 -4.01 14.10
N ARG A 213 -16.29 -4.82 14.73
CA ARG A 213 -14.84 -4.69 14.59
C ARG A 213 -14.46 -4.98 13.15
N LEU A 214 -13.67 -4.09 12.55
CA LEU A 214 -13.10 -4.34 11.24
C LEU A 214 -12.06 -5.47 11.32
N PRO A 215 -12.04 -6.35 10.32
CA PRO A 215 -11.10 -7.45 10.25
C PRO A 215 -9.69 -6.94 9.96
N ARG A 216 -8.72 -7.86 10.00
CA ARG A 216 -7.34 -7.53 9.67
C ARG A 216 -7.18 -7.39 8.15
N TYR A 217 -6.71 -6.23 7.70
CA TYR A 217 -6.32 -6.00 6.32
C TYR A 217 -4.81 -6.22 6.14
N ASP A 218 -4.41 -6.69 4.96
CA ASP A 218 -3.00 -6.75 4.57
C ASP A 218 -2.49 -5.36 4.18
N ALA A 219 -3.34 -4.56 3.53
CA ALA A 219 -3.04 -3.19 3.16
C ALA A 219 -4.26 -2.27 3.24
N VAL A 220 -4.01 -0.98 3.42
CA VAL A 220 -5.00 0.09 3.39
C VAL A 220 -4.55 1.13 2.37
N ILE A 221 -5.46 1.52 1.46
CA ILE A 221 -5.25 2.58 0.46
C ILE A 221 -6.14 3.77 0.83
N PRO A 222 -5.61 4.83 1.47
CA PRO A 222 -6.43 5.96 1.87
C PRO A 222 -6.71 6.92 0.71
N ARG A 223 -7.98 7.22 0.51
CA ARG A 223 -8.50 8.22 -0.43
C ARG A 223 -9.15 9.37 0.35
N ILE A 224 -8.39 9.93 1.29
CA ILE A 224 -8.90 10.93 2.25
C ILE A 224 -9.12 12.28 1.56
N GLY A 225 -10.38 12.74 1.59
CA GLY A 225 -10.76 14.07 1.14
C GLY A 225 -10.27 15.17 2.09
N ALA A 226 -10.01 16.36 1.54
CA ALA A 226 -9.44 17.47 2.31
C ALA A 226 -10.27 17.85 3.55
N SER A 227 -11.61 17.77 3.47
CA SER A 227 -12.52 18.15 4.56
C SER A 227 -12.50 17.24 5.78
N ILE A 228 -11.91 16.05 5.68
CA ILE A 228 -11.82 15.09 6.79
C ILE A 228 -10.38 14.70 7.11
N THR A 229 -9.39 15.48 6.66
CA THR A 229 -7.97 15.13 6.82
C THR A 229 -7.60 14.78 8.27
N PRO A 230 -7.99 15.56 9.30
CA PRO A 230 -7.64 15.23 10.69
C PRO A 230 -8.19 13.87 11.14
N TYR A 231 -9.48 13.63 10.91
CA TYR A 231 -10.14 12.39 11.29
C TYR A 231 -9.65 11.19 10.47
N GLY A 232 -9.54 11.36 9.16
CA GLY A 232 -9.04 10.32 8.27
C GLY A 232 -7.61 9.92 8.60
N CYS A 233 -6.74 10.86 8.94
CA CYS A 233 -5.38 10.54 9.41
C CYS A 233 -5.39 9.85 10.78
N ALA A 234 -6.36 10.11 11.65
CA ALA A 234 -6.50 9.38 12.91
C ALA A 234 -6.87 7.91 12.67
N VAL A 235 -7.84 7.63 11.78
CA VAL A 235 -8.22 6.27 11.37
C VAL A 235 -7.04 5.52 10.72
N ILE A 236 -6.31 6.17 9.81
CA ILE A 236 -5.12 5.56 9.20
C ILE A 236 -4.07 5.24 10.26
N ARG A 237 -3.82 6.14 11.20
CA ARG A 237 -2.85 5.92 12.28
C ARG A 237 -3.22 4.74 13.17
N GLN A 238 -4.51 4.48 13.35
CA GLN A 238 -4.97 3.30 14.06
C GLN A 238 -4.63 2.01 13.28
N PHE A 239 -4.83 1.98 11.96
CA PHE A 239 -4.38 0.87 11.11
C PHE A 239 -2.86 0.70 11.15
N GLU A 240 -2.09 1.79 11.13
CA GLU A 240 -0.64 1.75 11.28
C GLU A 240 -0.22 1.17 12.65
N THR A 241 -0.95 1.52 13.71
CA THR A 241 -0.71 1.01 15.08
C THR A 241 -1.01 -0.49 15.20
N ILE A 242 -2.02 -0.98 14.47
CA ILE A 242 -2.33 -2.41 14.34
C ILE A 242 -1.25 -3.17 13.54
N GLY A 243 -0.39 -2.45 12.81
CA GLY A 243 0.66 -3.03 11.97
C GLY A 243 0.26 -3.27 10.51
N THR A 244 -0.87 -2.70 10.07
CA THR A 244 -1.32 -2.79 8.68
C THR A 244 -0.48 -1.88 7.77
N TYR A 245 -0.19 -2.33 6.55
CA TYR A 245 0.52 -1.51 5.58
C TYR A 245 -0.40 -0.42 4.99
N CYS A 246 -0.08 0.86 5.20
CA CYS A 246 -0.86 1.97 4.65
C CYS A 246 -0.11 2.69 3.52
N VAL A 247 -0.74 2.80 2.34
CA VAL A 247 -0.23 3.59 1.21
C VAL A 247 -1.25 4.65 0.80
N ASN A 248 -1.14 5.90 1.25
CA ASN A 248 -0.08 6.51 2.05
C ASN A 248 -0.28 6.43 3.57
N GLY A 249 0.80 6.65 4.33
CA GLY A 249 0.75 6.77 5.78
C GLY A 249 0.19 8.10 6.30
N SER A 250 -0.27 8.11 7.55
CA SER A 250 -0.99 9.24 8.16
C SER A 250 -0.13 10.51 8.26
N ALA A 251 1.14 10.36 8.66
CA ALA A 251 2.08 11.47 8.82
C ALA A 251 2.37 12.17 7.48
N GLY A 252 2.55 11.40 6.41
CA GLY A 252 2.80 11.93 5.07
C GLY A 252 1.60 12.68 4.51
N ILE A 253 0.39 12.14 4.69
CA ILE A 253 -0.85 12.79 4.27
C ILE A 253 -1.04 14.13 5.00
N MET A 254 -0.85 14.14 6.33
CA MET A 254 -0.99 15.36 7.13
C MET A 254 0.01 16.42 6.71
N ALA A 255 1.30 16.06 6.61
CA ALA A 255 2.36 16.99 6.26
C ALA A 255 2.23 17.56 4.84
N SER A 256 1.72 16.78 3.88
CA SER A 256 1.55 17.25 2.50
C SER A 256 0.32 18.14 2.32
N ARG A 257 -0.66 18.07 3.22
CA ARG A 257 -1.90 18.88 3.18
C ARG A 257 -1.74 20.24 3.85
N ASP A 258 -0.92 20.32 4.89
CA ASP A 258 -0.57 21.59 5.52
C ASP A 258 0.45 22.33 4.66
N LYS A 259 0.05 23.46 4.06
CA LYS A 259 0.93 24.21 3.16
C LYS A 259 2.18 24.73 3.87
N LEU A 260 2.08 25.20 5.12
CA LEU A 260 3.25 25.71 5.85
C LEU A 260 4.22 24.55 6.14
N HIS A 261 3.71 23.48 6.73
CA HIS A 261 4.52 22.32 7.06
C HIS A 261 5.13 21.70 5.80
N ALA A 262 4.39 21.61 4.69
CA ALA A 262 4.90 21.13 3.42
C ALA A 262 6.10 21.94 2.92
N HIS A 263 6.03 23.28 2.96
CA HIS A 263 7.16 24.12 2.55
C HIS A 263 8.36 23.95 3.49
N GLN A 264 8.14 23.81 4.79
CA GLN A 264 9.21 23.54 5.76
C GLN A 264 9.89 22.19 5.53
N VAL A 265 9.12 21.13 5.22
CA VAL A 265 9.65 19.80 4.86
C VAL A 265 10.49 19.86 3.58
N LEU A 266 9.99 20.54 2.54
CA LEU A 266 10.72 20.71 1.28
C LEU A 266 12.01 21.51 1.50
N ALA A 267 11.96 22.58 2.29
CA ALA A 267 13.12 23.43 2.61
C ALA A 267 14.19 22.64 3.36
N ALA A 268 13.81 21.87 4.39
CA ALA A 268 14.72 21.02 5.15
C ALA A 268 15.42 19.95 4.27
N LYS A 269 14.78 19.53 3.18
CA LYS A 269 15.35 18.59 2.20
C LYS A 269 16.04 19.25 1.01
N LYS A 270 16.19 20.59 1.03
CA LYS A 270 16.80 21.39 -0.04
C LYS A 270 16.17 21.08 -1.40
N ILE A 271 14.85 21.03 -1.45
CA ILE A 271 14.05 20.82 -2.67
C ILE A 271 13.58 22.19 -3.16
N GLY A 272 13.76 22.48 -4.44
CA GLY A 272 13.37 23.76 -5.02
C GLY A 272 11.86 23.99 -4.91
N MET A 273 11.47 25.16 -4.42
CA MET A 273 10.09 25.66 -4.38
C MET A 273 10.12 27.17 -4.61
N PRO A 274 9.00 27.81 -4.99
CA PRO A 274 8.98 29.27 -5.10
C PRO A 274 9.32 29.92 -3.75
N THR A 275 10.06 31.03 -3.77
CA THR A 275 10.39 31.77 -2.54
C THR A 275 9.09 32.14 -1.82
N THR A 276 9.02 31.83 -0.54
CA THR A 276 7.77 31.83 0.21
C THR A 276 7.98 32.43 1.58
N ALA A 277 7.16 33.42 1.93
CA ALA A 277 7.04 33.95 3.27
C ALA A 277 5.67 33.58 3.85
N PHE A 278 5.64 33.29 5.14
CA PHE A 278 4.44 32.89 5.86
C PHE A 278 4.14 33.88 6.97
N ALA A 279 2.87 34.26 7.13
CA ALA A 279 2.48 35.15 8.20
C ALA A 279 1.03 34.96 8.65
N ALA A 280 0.78 35.33 9.92
CA ALA A 280 -0.55 35.37 10.51
C ALA A 280 -1.05 36.82 10.60
N SER A 281 -0.37 37.65 11.40
CA SER A 281 -0.66 39.07 11.52
C SER A 281 0.63 39.88 11.71
N PRO A 282 1.50 39.93 10.68
CA PRO A 282 2.71 40.73 10.76
C PRO A 282 2.31 42.20 10.74
N LYS A 283 2.84 43.03 11.65
CA LYS A 283 2.66 44.49 11.58
C LYS A 283 3.51 45.12 10.48
N ASP A 284 4.46 44.37 9.93
CA ASP A 284 5.43 44.81 8.93
C ASP A 284 5.21 44.09 7.59
N THR A 285 4.19 44.54 6.85
CA THR A 285 3.86 43.99 5.52
C THR A 285 4.99 44.22 4.51
N SER A 286 5.69 45.35 4.62
CA SER A 286 6.75 45.72 3.68
C SER A 286 7.95 44.79 3.79
N ASN A 287 8.40 44.47 5.00
CA ASN A 287 9.47 43.49 5.21
C ASN A 287 9.04 42.09 4.77
N LEU A 288 7.81 41.66 5.10
CA LEU A 288 7.29 40.36 4.66
C LEU A 288 7.38 40.17 3.15
N MET A 289 6.95 41.17 2.38
CA MET A 289 7.05 41.15 0.92
C MET A 289 8.52 41.19 0.47
N GLY A 290 9.37 41.96 1.15
CA GLY A 290 10.80 42.03 0.88
C GLY A 290 11.52 40.69 1.02
N LEU A 291 11.06 39.80 1.91
CA LEU A 291 11.58 38.42 2.04
C LEU A 291 11.30 37.55 0.80
N VAL A 292 10.25 37.85 0.06
CA VAL A 292 9.84 37.09 -1.13
C VAL A 292 10.51 37.65 -2.39
N GLY A 293 10.51 38.97 -2.53
CA GLY A 293 11.10 39.67 -3.66
C GLY A 293 10.21 40.80 -4.19
N THR A 294 10.31 41.06 -5.48
CA THR A 294 9.54 42.11 -6.17
C THR A 294 8.23 41.59 -6.72
N ALA A 295 7.23 42.47 -6.84
CA ALA A 295 5.99 42.15 -7.54
C ALA A 295 6.25 41.78 -9.02
N PRO A 296 5.38 40.96 -9.64
CA PRO A 296 4.17 40.34 -9.11
C PRO A 296 4.44 39.23 -8.10
N MET A 297 3.50 39.02 -7.17
CA MET A 297 3.57 37.96 -6.17
C MET A 297 2.20 37.31 -5.96
N ILE A 298 2.20 36.10 -5.43
CA ILE A 298 1.01 35.34 -5.09
C ILE A 298 0.73 35.44 -3.60
N VAL A 299 -0.49 35.83 -3.23
CA VAL A 299 -0.99 35.78 -1.84
C VAL A 299 -2.02 34.67 -1.72
N LYS A 300 -1.78 33.71 -0.82
CA LYS A 300 -2.67 32.54 -0.60
C LYS A 300 -3.16 32.46 0.84
N LEU A 301 -4.44 32.19 1.02
CA LEU A 301 -4.97 31.74 2.31
C LEU A 301 -4.58 30.27 2.57
N LEU A 302 -4.29 29.96 3.83
CA LEU A 302 -4.08 28.56 4.23
C LEU A 302 -5.39 27.77 4.21
N GLU A 303 -6.45 28.37 4.75
CA GLU A 303 -7.77 27.76 4.96
C GLU A 303 -8.63 27.80 3.69
N SER A 304 -8.06 27.38 2.56
CA SER A 304 -8.78 27.36 1.30
C SER A 304 -8.55 26.09 0.50
N THR A 305 -9.64 25.62 -0.10
CA THR A 305 -9.66 24.48 -1.02
C THR A 305 -9.88 24.98 -2.46
N GLN A 306 -9.38 24.21 -3.44
CA GLN A 306 -9.62 24.40 -4.88
C GLN A 306 -9.27 25.80 -5.44
N GLY A 307 -8.23 26.46 -4.92
CA GLY A 307 -7.74 27.74 -5.47
C GLY A 307 -8.62 28.96 -5.17
N LYS A 308 -9.65 28.82 -4.32
CA LYS A 308 -10.27 29.96 -3.65
C LYS A 308 -9.23 30.59 -2.71
N GLY A 309 -9.16 31.91 -2.62
CA GLY A 309 -8.15 32.57 -1.78
C GLY A 309 -6.71 32.50 -2.29
N VAL A 310 -6.48 32.28 -3.59
CA VAL A 310 -5.17 32.49 -4.25
C VAL A 310 -5.31 33.71 -5.15
N VAL A 311 -4.55 34.77 -4.87
CA VAL A 311 -4.61 36.06 -5.56
C VAL A 311 -3.25 36.39 -6.16
N LEU A 312 -3.24 36.78 -7.43
CA LEU A 312 -2.07 37.39 -8.07
C LEU A 312 -2.10 38.89 -7.81
N ALA A 313 -1.08 39.40 -7.14
CA ALA A 313 -0.88 40.82 -6.93
C ALA A 313 0.19 41.33 -7.90
N GLU A 314 -0.23 42.04 -8.94
CA GLU A 314 0.68 42.54 -9.98
C GLU A 314 1.61 43.65 -9.49
N THR A 315 1.19 44.39 -8.47
CA THR A 315 1.94 45.50 -7.87
C THR A 315 2.10 45.31 -6.37
N LYS A 316 3.13 45.94 -5.78
CA LYS A 316 3.36 45.92 -4.33
C LYS A 316 2.14 46.47 -3.56
N LYS A 317 1.52 47.55 -4.04
CA LYS A 317 0.31 48.13 -3.43
C LYS A 317 -0.88 47.18 -3.45
N ALA A 318 -1.06 46.44 -4.55
CA ALA A 318 -2.11 45.42 -4.63
C ALA A 318 -1.86 44.29 -3.62
N ALA A 319 -0.60 43.85 -3.47
CA ALA A 319 -0.24 42.84 -2.48
C ALA A 319 -0.51 43.32 -1.04
N GLU A 320 -0.14 44.56 -0.71
CA GLU A 320 -0.42 45.19 0.58
C GLU A 320 -1.91 45.20 0.89
N SER A 321 -2.74 45.62 -0.08
CA SER A 321 -4.19 45.67 0.09
C SER A 321 -4.81 44.29 0.33
N VAL A 322 -4.33 43.26 -0.36
CA VAL A 322 -4.80 41.87 -0.16
C VAL A 322 -4.36 41.34 1.21
N ILE A 323 -3.12 41.62 1.62
CA ILE A 323 -2.59 41.21 2.92
C ILE A 323 -3.36 41.89 4.07
N ASP A 324 -3.65 43.18 3.95
CA ASP A 324 -4.43 43.91 4.95
C ASP A 324 -5.87 43.38 5.05
N ALA A 325 -6.50 43.06 3.92
CA ALA A 325 -7.79 42.40 3.90
C ALA A 325 -7.76 41.03 4.61
N PHE A 326 -6.73 40.21 4.36
CA PHE A 326 -6.56 38.91 5.02
C PHE A 326 -6.27 39.04 6.52
N ARG A 327 -5.53 40.07 6.93
CA ARG A 327 -5.29 40.39 8.35
C ARG A 327 -6.61 40.71 9.06
N GLY A 328 -7.50 41.48 8.42
CA GLY A 328 -8.84 41.78 8.94
C GLY A 328 -9.69 40.53 9.20
N LEU A 329 -9.49 39.48 8.39
CA LEU A 329 -10.15 38.18 8.55
C LEU A 329 -9.49 37.29 9.63
N LYS A 330 -8.40 37.74 10.26
CA LYS A 330 -7.59 36.96 11.22
C LYS A 330 -7.13 35.60 10.66
N ALA A 331 -6.93 35.52 9.35
CA ALA A 331 -6.58 34.30 8.67
C ALA A 331 -5.06 34.21 8.45
N ASN A 332 -4.50 33.01 8.57
CA ASN A 332 -3.12 32.74 8.19
C ASN A 332 -2.96 32.77 6.66
N PHE A 333 -1.89 33.39 6.18
CA PHE A 333 -1.62 33.54 4.76
C PHE A 333 -0.15 33.33 4.40
N LEU A 334 0.05 33.10 3.11
CA LEU A 334 1.33 32.88 2.47
C LEU A 334 1.51 33.92 1.37
N VAL A 335 2.69 34.54 1.33
CA VAL A 335 3.14 35.37 0.21
C VAL A 335 4.23 34.59 -0.51
N GLN A 336 4.11 34.46 -1.82
CA GLN A 336 4.97 33.60 -2.60
C GLN A 336 5.36 34.26 -3.92
N ASP A 337 6.58 34.00 -4.36
CA ASP A 337 7.11 34.50 -5.62
C ASP A 337 6.27 33.99 -6.80
N PHE A 338 5.99 34.88 -7.75
CA PHE A 338 5.26 34.51 -8.96
C PHE A 338 6.25 34.12 -10.05
N VAL A 339 6.35 32.81 -10.30
CA VAL A 339 7.19 32.24 -11.36
C VAL A 339 6.58 32.55 -12.73
N LYS A 340 6.84 33.75 -13.26
CA LYS A 340 6.32 34.25 -14.55
C LYS A 340 6.61 33.32 -15.72
N GLU A 341 7.80 32.73 -15.70
CA GLU A 341 8.32 31.83 -16.73
C GLU A 341 7.48 30.56 -16.91
N ALA A 342 6.73 30.18 -15.86
CA ALA A 342 5.80 29.06 -15.96
C ALA A 342 4.59 29.37 -16.85
N ALA A 343 4.32 30.65 -17.16
CA ALA A 343 3.31 31.10 -18.12
C ALA A 343 1.90 30.50 -17.91
N GLY A 344 1.49 30.29 -16.65
CA GLY A 344 0.20 29.67 -16.33
C GLY A 344 0.14 28.16 -16.61
N GLU A 345 1.30 27.52 -16.77
CA GLU A 345 1.45 26.08 -16.95
C GLU A 345 2.09 25.42 -15.72
N ASP A 346 1.68 24.19 -15.43
CA ASP A 346 2.37 23.34 -14.47
C ASP A 346 2.52 21.90 -14.97
N ILE A 347 3.51 21.20 -14.45
CA ILE A 347 3.79 19.81 -14.73
C ILE A 347 3.35 18.97 -13.53
N ARG A 348 2.31 18.16 -13.71
CA ARG A 348 1.91 17.16 -12.71
C ARG A 348 2.66 15.86 -12.98
N CYS A 349 3.56 15.50 -12.08
CA CYS A 349 4.27 14.24 -12.04
C CYS A 349 3.56 13.28 -11.08
N LEU A 350 3.10 12.13 -11.57
CA LEU A 350 2.57 11.08 -10.72
C LEU A 350 3.68 10.13 -10.31
N VAL A 351 3.91 10.03 -9.00
CA VAL A 351 4.93 9.19 -8.38
C VAL A 351 4.27 8.00 -7.72
N VAL A 352 4.70 6.79 -8.11
CA VAL A 352 4.30 5.52 -7.48
C VAL A 352 5.58 4.76 -7.12
N ALA A 353 5.67 4.25 -5.89
CA ALA A 353 6.81 3.46 -5.41
C ALA A 353 8.18 4.13 -5.66
N GLY A 354 8.25 5.46 -5.51
CA GLY A 354 9.48 6.24 -5.72
C GLY A 354 9.88 6.43 -7.19
N LYS A 355 9.00 6.20 -8.16
CA LYS A 355 9.23 6.42 -9.59
C LYS A 355 8.16 7.34 -10.18
N VAL A 356 8.55 8.29 -11.02
CA VAL A 356 7.56 9.03 -11.84
C VAL A 356 7.06 8.11 -12.94
N VAL A 357 5.81 7.67 -12.82
CA VAL A 357 5.17 6.70 -13.72
C VAL A 357 4.44 7.38 -14.86
N ALA A 358 3.93 8.59 -14.64
CA ALA A 358 3.24 9.41 -15.62
C ALA A 358 3.47 10.89 -15.35
N ALA A 359 3.41 11.71 -16.38
CA ALA A 359 3.47 13.16 -16.25
C ALA A 359 2.58 13.83 -17.29
N MET A 360 1.90 14.89 -16.88
CA MET A 360 1.08 15.71 -17.77
C MET A 360 1.35 17.18 -17.51
N LYS A 361 1.35 17.96 -18.58
CA LYS A 361 1.35 19.42 -18.52
C LYS A 361 -0.09 19.88 -18.46
N ARG A 362 -0.41 20.75 -17.51
CA ARG A 362 -1.70 21.44 -17.44
C ARG A 362 -1.50 22.90 -17.78
N THR A 363 -2.40 23.44 -18.59
CA THR A 363 -2.41 24.85 -19.01
C THR A 363 -3.71 25.48 -18.52
N GLY A 364 -3.61 26.64 -17.87
CA GLY A 364 -4.76 27.43 -17.44
C GLY A 364 -5.64 27.89 -18.60
N ALA A 365 -6.86 28.35 -18.29
CA ALA A 365 -7.72 29.01 -19.27
C ALA A 365 -7.15 30.40 -19.62
N ASP A 366 -7.52 30.95 -20.78
CA ASP A 366 -7.05 32.28 -21.20
C ASP A 366 -7.31 33.34 -20.13
N GLY A 367 -6.25 34.01 -19.67
CA GLY A 367 -6.29 35.01 -18.60
C GLY A 367 -6.25 34.48 -17.17
N ASP A 368 -6.22 33.15 -16.93
CA ASP A 368 -6.03 32.58 -15.59
C ASP A 368 -4.60 32.04 -15.43
N PHE A 369 -3.86 32.57 -14.44
CA PHE A 369 -2.52 32.08 -14.11
C PHE A 369 -2.54 30.70 -13.41
N ARG A 370 -3.73 30.18 -13.06
CA ARG A 370 -3.90 28.87 -12.41
C ARG A 370 -4.22 27.80 -13.45
N SER A 371 -3.47 26.71 -13.42
CA SER A 371 -3.56 25.58 -14.35
C SER A 371 -4.49 24.44 -13.89
N ASN A 372 -5.42 24.71 -12.95
CA ASN A 372 -6.31 23.68 -12.41
C ASN A 372 -7.32 23.17 -13.47
N LEU A 373 -7.29 21.87 -13.76
CA LEU A 373 -8.23 21.18 -14.67
C LEU A 373 -9.72 21.46 -14.37
N HIS A 374 -10.10 21.53 -13.09
CA HIS A 374 -11.48 21.81 -12.68
C HIS A 374 -11.99 23.22 -13.03
N ARG A 375 -11.11 24.12 -13.50
CA ARG A 375 -11.46 25.50 -13.90
C ARG A 375 -11.37 25.72 -15.42
N GLY A 376 -11.49 24.64 -16.20
CA GLY A 376 -11.48 24.72 -17.67
C GLY A 376 -10.09 24.67 -18.31
N GLY A 377 -9.03 24.37 -17.53
CA GLY A 377 -7.70 24.15 -18.07
C GLY A 377 -7.59 22.86 -18.91
N SER A 378 -6.62 22.81 -19.81
CA SER A 378 -6.34 21.62 -20.64
C SER A 378 -5.20 20.78 -20.07
N ALA A 379 -5.19 19.46 -20.34
CA ALA A 379 -4.07 18.58 -20.00
C ALA A 379 -3.53 17.89 -21.25
N LYS A 380 -2.20 17.86 -21.38
CA LYS A 380 -1.48 17.14 -22.44
C LYS A 380 -0.35 16.33 -21.83
N VAL A 381 -0.07 15.16 -22.42
CA VAL A 381 1.11 14.36 -22.03
C VAL A 381 2.37 15.17 -22.29
N VAL A 382 3.33 15.10 -21.38
CA VAL A 382 4.58 15.87 -21.46
C VAL A 382 5.78 15.00 -21.15
N ARG A 383 6.88 15.22 -21.90
CA ARG A 383 8.19 14.65 -21.57
C ARG A 383 8.85 15.54 -20.52
N ILE A 384 9.22 14.91 -19.41
CA ILE A 384 9.92 15.59 -18.31
C ILE A 384 11.43 15.37 -18.37
N SER A 385 12.18 16.36 -17.91
CA SER A 385 13.64 16.32 -17.80
C SER A 385 14.10 15.40 -16.66
N LYS A 386 15.40 15.06 -16.63
CA LYS A 386 16.00 14.31 -15.52
C LYS A 386 15.87 15.06 -14.19
N GLN A 387 16.03 16.38 -14.21
CA GLN A 387 15.95 17.24 -13.03
C GLN A 387 14.51 17.33 -12.50
N GLU A 388 13.50 17.43 -13.37
CA GLU A 388 12.08 17.39 -13.00
C GLU A 388 11.70 16.06 -12.36
N ARG A 389 12.17 14.95 -12.95
CA ARG A 389 11.94 13.61 -12.43
C ARG A 389 12.56 13.42 -11.05
N ASP A 390 13.83 13.80 -10.87
CA ASP A 390 14.52 13.71 -9.57
C ASP A 390 13.82 14.58 -8.51
N THR A 391 13.46 15.81 -8.87
CA THR A 391 12.75 16.74 -7.98
C THR A 391 11.42 16.17 -7.51
N ALA A 392 10.63 15.58 -8.43
CA ALA A 392 9.36 14.95 -8.06
C ALA A 392 9.54 13.73 -7.15
N VAL A 393 10.51 12.85 -7.45
CA VAL A 393 10.79 11.68 -6.59
C VAL A 393 11.27 12.12 -5.20
N ARG A 394 12.16 13.10 -5.12
CA ARG A 394 12.65 13.66 -3.85
C ARG A 394 11.53 14.30 -3.05
N ALA A 395 10.61 15.02 -3.70
CA ALA A 395 9.45 15.63 -3.05
C ALA A 395 8.54 14.54 -2.45
N ALA A 396 8.11 13.56 -3.24
CA ALA A 396 7.31 12.44 -2.74
C ALA A 396 7.98 11.69 -1.58
N ARG A 397 9.29 11.46 -1.68
CA ARG A 397 10.08 10.81 -0.63
C ARG A 397 10.21 11.64 0.64
N ALA A 398 10.29 12.97 0.54
CA ALA A 398 10.35 13.85 1.70
C ALA A 398 9.11 13.73 2.60
N PHE A 399 7.96 13.40 2.02
CA PHE A 399 6.70 13.14 2.73
C PHE A 399 6.45 11.64 3.00
N ASN A 400 7.37 10.75 2.61
CA ASN A 400 7.18 9.29 2.69
C ASN A 400 5.88 8.80 2.03
N LEU A 401 5.56 9.32 0.84
CA LEU A 401 4.36 8.94 0.08
C LEU A 401 4.69 7.86 -0.96
N GLY A 402 3.98 6.74 -0.91
CA GLY A 402 4.03 5.66 -1.91
C GLY A 402 3.27 6.00 -3.20
N LEU A 403 2.17 6.77 -3.09
CA LEU A 403 1.41 7.32 -4.21
C LEU A 403 1.27 8.84 -4.06
N SER A 404 1.73 9.64 -5.01
CA SER A 404 1.51 11.09 -4.95
C SER A 404 1.49 11.76 -6.31
N GLY A 405 0.78 12.89 -6.39
CA GLY A 405 0.91 13.84 -7.50
C GLY A 405 1.77 15.01 -7.07
N VAL A 406 2.90 15.24 -7.72
CA VAL A 406 3.79 16.36 -7.48
C VAL A 406 3.60 17.38 -8.59
N ASP A 407 3.17 18.58 -8.25
CA ASP A 407 2.98 19.68 -9.18
C ASP A 407 4.25 20.53 -9.21
N LEU A 408 4.81 20.71 -10.41
CA LEU A 408 6.07 21.44 -10.64
C LEU A 408 5.83 22.64 -11.55
N LEU A 409 6.50 23.75 -11.24
CA LEU A 409 6.67 24.89 -12.14
C LEU A 409 8.06 24.82 -12.77
N ARG A 410 8.14 25.10 -14.07
CA ARG A 410 9.41 25.28 -14.77
C ARG A 410 9.91 26.68 -14.49
N SER A 411 11.17 26.79 -14.10
CA SER A 411 11.87 28.08 -14.02
C SER A 411 13.32 27.95 -14.50
N GLU A 412 13.96 29.08 -14.77
CA GLU A 412 15.32 29.26 -15.25
C GLU A 412 16.33 28.63 -14.28
N THR A 413 16.05 28.73 -12.97
CA THR A 413 16.85 28.11 -11.90
C THR A 413 16.49 26.65 -11.61
N GLY A 414 15.72 26.00 -12.48
CA GLY A 414 15.29 24.61 -12.36
C GLY A 414 13.87 24.42 -11.79
N PRO A 415 13.36 23.19 -11.72
CA PRO A 415 11.98 22.91 -11.34
C PRO A 415 11.67 23.32 -9.89
N LYS A 416 10.51 23.95 -9.69
CA LYS A 416 10.01 24.37 -8.37
C LYS A 416 8.78 23.55 -8.01
N VAL A 417 8.78 22.90 -6.85
CA VAL A 417 7.62 22.18 -6.33
C VAL A 417 6.57 23.18 -5.86
N LEU A 418 5.37 23.08 -6.43
CA LEU A 418 4.22 23.90 -6.07
C LEU A 418 3.34 23.22 -5.03
N GLU A 419 3.06 21.93 -5.21
CA GLU A 419 2.21 21.14 -4.32
C GLU A 419 2.60 19.65 -4.37
N VAL A 420 2.42 18.93 -3.26
CA VAL A 420 2.48 17.47 -3.21
C VAL A 420 1.14 16.92 -2.71
N ASN A 421 0.36 16.36 -3.63
CA ASN A 421 -0.95 15.78 -3.34
C ASN A 421 -0.81 14.30 -2.99
N SER A 422 -1.17 13.94 -1.76
CA SER A 422 -1.14 12.58 -1.21
C SER A 422 -2.33 11.69 -1.61
N SER A 423 -3.32 12.23 -2.32
CA SER A 423 -4.46 11.47 -2.88
C SER A 423 -4.78 11.97 -4.29
N PRO A 424 -3.89 11.75 -5.27
CA PRO A 424 -4.09 12.22 -6.65
C PRO A 424 -5.25 11.48 -7.31
N GLY A 425 -6.05 12.15 -8.14
CA GLY A 425 -7.04 11.50 -8.99
C GLY A 425 -6.37 10.70 -10.11
N LEU A 426 -6.91 9.52 -10.43
CA LEU A 426 -6.34 8.62 -11.44
C LEU A 426 -6.93 8.84 -12.84
N GLU A 427 -8.19 9.27 -12.94
CA GLU A 427 -8.95 9.32 -14.19
C GLU A 427 -8.26 10.12 -15.30
N GLY A 428 -7.94 11.39 -15.04
CA GLY A 428 -7.39 12.27 -16.07
C GLY A 428 -6.02 11.81 -16.57
N ILE A 429 -5.21 11.20 -15.71
CA ILE A 429 -3.85 10.77 -16.07
C ILE A 429 -3.83 9.39 -16.72
N GLU A 430 -4.67 8.45 -16.28
CA GLU A 430 -4.82 7.15 -16.93
C GLU A 430 -5.41 7.33 -18.34
N LYS A 431 -6.46 8.13 -18.49
CA LYS A 431 -7.06 8.42 -19.81
C LYS A 431 -6.09 9.11 -20.77
N SER A 432 -5.24 10.01 -20.29
CA SER A 432 -4.30 10.74 -21.15
C SER A 432 -3.02 9.96 -21.47
N THR A 433 -2.54 9.11 -20.55
CA THR A 433 -1.27 8.37 -20.73
C THR A 433 -1.44 6.91 -21.13
N ASN A 434 -2.66 6.37 -21.02
CA ASN A 434 -2.98 4.95 -21.21
C ASN A 434 -2.12 4.00 -20.35
N LYS A 435 -1.70 4.47 -19.17
CA LYS A 435 -0.90 3.70 -18.21
C LYS A 435 -1.79 3.18 -17.09
N ASP A 436 -1.55 1.94 -16.67
CA ASP A 436 -2.20 1.34 -15.52
C ASP A 436 -1.52 1.78 -14.21
N ILE A 437 -1.98 2.91 -13.65
CA ILE A 437 -1.42 3.45 -12.41
C ILE A 437 -1.87 2.61 -11.22
N ALA A 438 -3.13 2.21 -11.19
CA ALA A 438 -3.65 1.34 -10.14
C ALA A 438 -2.87 0.02 -10.09
N GLY A 439 -2.56 -0.61 -11.24
CA GLY A 439 -1.71 -1.79 -11.29
C GLY A 439 -0.31 -1.58 -10.69
N LEU A 440 0.34 -0.46 -11.01
CA LEU A 440 1.65 -0.12 -10.44
C LEU A 440 1.60 0.10 -8.92
N LEU A 441 0.48 0.58 -8.39
CA LEU A 441 0.26 0.67 -6.95
C LEU A 441 0.10 -0.73 -6.33
N TYR A 442 -0.63 -1.63 -6.98
CA TYR A 442 -0.76 -3.01 -6.51
C TYR A 442 0.58 -3.75 -6.54
N ASP A 443 1.43 -3.53 -7.55
CA ASP A 443 2.79 -4.09 -7.58
C ASP A 443 3.60 -3.69 -6.33
N GLU A 444 3.45 -2.44 -5.88
CA GLU A 444 4.07 -1.95 -4.65
C GLU A 444 3.48 -2.64 -3.41
N ILE A 445 2.16 -2.69 -3.30
CA ILE A 445 1.46 -3.29 -2.15
C ILE A 445 1.87 -4.75 -2.04
N GLU A 446 1.73 -5.52 -3.11
CA GLU A 446 2.12 -6.94 -3.19
C GLU A 446 3.58 -7.15 -2.77
N ALA A 447 4.50 -6.33 -3.29
CA ALA A 447 5.92 -6.41 -2.93
C ALA A 447 6.18 -6.11 -1.44
N ARG A 448 5.37 -5.25 -0.82
CA ARG A 448 5.51 -4.83 0.58
C ARG A 448 4.91 -5.84 1.56
N VAL A 449 3.81 -6.50 1.19
CA VAL A 449 3.08 -7.45 2.06
C VAL A 449 3.35 -8.91 1.73
N LYS A 450 4.41 -9.19 0.95
CA LYS A 450 4.86 -10.55 0.64
C LYS A 450 5.04 -11.38 1.91
N PRO A 451 4.76 -12.69 1.85
CA PRO A 451 5.12 -13.61 2.92
C PRO A 451 6.62 -13.51 3.19
N GLN A 452 7.01 -13.04 4.37
CA GLN A 452 8.40 -12.96 4.78
C GLN A 452 8.58 -13.61 6.16
N PRO A 453 9.66 -14.37 6.35
CA PRO A 453 10.06 -14.80 7.68
C PRO A 453 10.26 -13.58 8.56
N THR A 454 9.76 -13.64 9.79
CA THR A 454 10.02 -12.64 10.82
C THR A 454 11.53 -12.42 10.95
N ARG A 455 11.97 -11.15 10.84
CA ARG A 455 13.40 -10.81 10.93
C ARG A 455 13.94 -11.28 12.28
N ARG A 456 15.00 -12.10 12.26
CA ARG A 456 15.76 -12.48 13.46
C ARG A 456 16.08 -11.19 14.24
N LYS A 457 15.61 -11.06 15.48
CA LYS A 457 16.02 -9.95 16.34
C LYS A 457 17.56 -10.02 16.43
N ARG A 458 18.26 -8.98 15.99
CA ARG A 458 19.68 -8.83 16.30
C ARG A 458 19.76 -8.80 17.83
N LYS A 459 20.39 -9.82 18.42
CA LYS A 459 20.73 -9.82 19.84
C LYS A 459 21.73 -8.71 20.12
#